data_AF-A0A3Q2P7Q3-F1
#
_entry.id   AF-A0A3Q2P7Q3-F1
#
_cell.length_a   1.000
_cell.length_b   1.000
_cell.length_c   1.000
_cell.angle_alpha   90.00
_cell.angle_beta   90.00
_cell.angle_gamma   90.00
#
_symmetry.space_group_name_H-M   'P 1'
#
loop_
_entity.id
_entity.type
_entity.pdbx_description
1 polymer ?
#
loop_
_entity_poly.entity_id
_entity_poly.type
_entity_poly.pdbx_seq_one_letter_code
_entity_poly.pdbx_strand_id
1 'polypeptide(L)'
;MADLLILKQAEEFRKEYFHRNRQAEENRQKETQAAIRIQSWFRACKVRAYLSHLQKKAIIIQKTWRGFAARARVRQMVKAAYFTVKMNFYNEMAVRIQQRWKGFYVRKYVHNFYARKTYLEQILIKNELVRKELDEIWEAQKRENEHLEAVKQQKNKIHQAHQLHYLISTNQLPGVFNSPYRQTPHEMELLLRQVKYQVPASLAHKDTGYPRGIRDSVGVSFSGCLESEGPISTRTWDLRTRLPPIASRNTRQKTKRL
;
A
#
# COMPACT_ATOMS: atom_id res chain seq x y z
N MET A 1 -109.54 50.22 -77.45
CA MET A 1 -109.44 48.80 -77.01
C MET A 1 -108.00 48.39 -76.70
N ALA A 2 -107.00 48.82 -77.49
CA ALA A 2 -105.58 48.53 -77.24
C ALA A 2 -105.05 49.18 -75.94
N ASP A 3 -105.38 50.44 -75.66
CA ASP A 3 -104.85 51.17 -74.49
C ASP A 3 -105.30 50.60 -73.14
N LEU A 4 -106.53 50.11 -73.06
CA LEU A 4 -107.05 49.43 -71.85
C LEU A 4 -106.35 48.09 -71.59
N LEU A 5 -105.85 47.44 -72.64
CA LEU A 5 -105.10 46.19 -72.56
C LEU A 5 -103.68 46.44 -72.05
N ILE A 6 -103.06 47.52 -72.51
CA ILE A 6 -101.74 47.99 -72.05
C ILE A 6 -101.78 48.39 -70.56
N LEU A 7 -102.83 49.11 -70.14
CA LEU A 7 -103.00 49.50 -68.73
C LEU A 7 -103.20 48.30 -67.81
N LYS A 8 -103.99 47.29 -68.23
CA LYS A 8 -104.14 46.04 -67.47
C LYS A 8 -102.83 45.25 -67.35
N GLN A 9 -102.06 45.14 -68.44
CA GLN A 9 -100.73 44.53 -68.41
C GLN A 9 -99.76 45.28 -67.51
N ALA A 10 -99.80 46.62 -67.51
CA ALA A 10 -98.96 47.43 -66.62
C ALA A 10 -99.33 47.24 -65.13
N GLU A 11 -100.61 47.12 -64.82
CA GLU A 11 -101.08 46.83 -63.45
C GLU A 11 -100.72 45.41 -62.99
N GLU A 12 -100.85 44.41 -63.86
CA GLU A 12 -100.43 43.03 -63.58
C GLU A 12 -98.93 42.94 -63.35
N PHE A 13 -98.13 43.60 -64.20
CA PHE A 13 -96.68 43.70 -64.03
C PHE A 13 -96.32 44.34 -62.69
N ARG A 14 -97.01 45.43 -62.31
CA ARG A 14 -96.81 46.11 -61.02
C ARG A 14 -97.14 45.19 -59.84
N LYS A 15 -98.24 44.45 -59.90
CA LYS A 15 -98.63 43.47 -58.87
C LYS A 15 -97.60 42.35 -58.75
N GLU A 16 -97.13 41.81 -59.86
CA GLU A 16 -96.11 40.77 -59.90
C GLU A 16 -94.77 41.27 -59.31
N TYR A 17 -94.37 42.49 -59.66
CA TYR A 17 -93.16 43.13 -59.11
C TYR A 17 -93.22 43.22 -57.58
N PHE A 18 -94.31 43.74 -57.02
CA PHE A 18 -94.47 43.84 -55.56
C PHE A 18 -94.56 42.47 -54.88
N HIS A 19 -95.18 41.48 -55.54
CA HIS A 19 -95.23 40.11 -55.03
C HIS A 19 -93.84 39.48 -54.94
N ARG A 20 -93.04 39.57 -56.02
CA ARG A 20 -91.65 39.11 -56.04
C ARG A 20 -90.79 39.82 -55.00
N ASN A 21 -90.98 41.13 -54.83
CA ASN A 21 -90.22 41.90 -53.84
C ASN A 21 -90.58 41.51 -52.39
N ARG A 22 -91.86 41.23 -52.11
CA ARG A 22 -92.28 40.72 -50.79
C ARG A 22 -91.68 39.34 -50.49
N GLN A 23 -91.71 38.42 -51.46
CA GLN A 23 -91.09 37.10 -51.33
C GLN A 23 -89.58 37.18 -51.11
N ALA A 24 -88.90 38.08 -51.83
CA ALA A 24 -87.47 38.33 -51.65
C ALA A 24 -87.17 38.87 -50.24
N GLU A 25 -87.97 39.81 -49.74
CA GLU A 25 -87.81 40.38 -48.41
C GLU A 25 -88.04 39.35 -47.29
N GLU A 26 -89.07 38.50 -47.43
CA GLU A 26 -89.37 37.40 -46.51
C GLU A 26 -88.25 36.35 -46.46
N ASN A 27 -87.59 36.08 -47.61
CA ASN A 27 -86.51 35.09 -47.70
C ASN A 27 -85.11 35.66 -47.43
N ARG A 28 -84.93 36.99 -47.50
CA ARG A 28 -83.61 37.66 -47.39
C ARG A 28 -82.80 37.19 -46.19
N GLN A 29 -83.41 37.08 -45.01
CA GLN A 29 -82.70 36.67 -43.80
C GLN A 29 -82.24 35.20 -43.88
N LYS A 30 -83.09 34.31 -44.39
CA LYS A 30 -82.76 32.87 -44.53
C LYS A 30 -81.63 32.68 -45.54
N GLU A 31 -81.70 33.36 -46.68
CA GLU A 31 -80.67 33.33 -47.72
C GLU A 31 -79.34 33.90 -47.21
N THR A 32 -79.39 35.03 -46.49
CA THR A 32 -78.20 35.65 -45.87
C THR A 32 -77.55 34.70 -44.87
N GLN A 33 -78.33 34.05 -43.99
CA GLN A 33 -77.80 33.09 -43.02
C GLN A 33 -77.20 31.86 -43.72
N ALA A 34 -77.86 31.32 -44.75
CA ALA A 34 -77.32 30.21 -45.54
C ALA A 34 -76.00 30.59 -46.21
N ALA A 35 -75.92 31.79 -46.82
CA ALA A 35 -74.70 32.31 -47.42
C ALA A 35 -73.58 32.46 -46.38
N ILE A 36 -73.86 33.03 -45.20
CA ILE A 36 -72.87 33.16 -44.11
C ILE A 36 -72.36 31.77 -43.67
N ARG A 37 -73.25 30.77 -43.53
CA ARG A 37 -72.85 29.39 -43.19
C ARG A 37 -71.92 28.79 -44.23
N ILE A 38 -72.26 28.91 -45.52
CA ILE A 38 -71.44 28.40 -46.62
C ILE A 38 -70.07 29.11 -46.63
N GLN A 39 -70.06 30.44 -46.54
CA GLN A 39 -68.84 31.24 -46.57
C GLN A 39 -67.93 30.95 -45.37
N SER A 40 -68.48 30.91 -44.16
CA SER A 40 -67.72 30.62 -42.94
C SER A 40 -67.15 29.21 -42.95
N TRP A 41 -67.92 28.22 -43.41
CA TRP A 41 -67.44 26.85 -43.59
C TRP A 41 -66.29 26.78 -44.61
N PHE A 42 -66.45 27.42 -45.77
CA PHE A 42 -65.40 27.46 -46.80
C PHE A 42 -64.12 28.13 -46.30
N ARG A 43 -64.25 29.28 -45.61
CA ARG A 43 -63.10 29.97 -44.97
C ARG A 43 -62.39 29.05 -43.98
N ALA A 44 -63.14 28.34 -43.13
CA ALA A 44 -62.57 27.37 -42.19
C ALA A 44 -61.88 26.18 -42.89
N CYS A 45 -62.46 25.66 -43.97
CA CYS A 45 -61.83 24.60 -44.78
C CYS A 45 -60.50 25.05 -45.36
N LYS A 46 -60.41 26.27 -45.91
CA LYS A 46 -59.17 26.84 -46.43
C LYS A 46 -58.10 26.97 -45.34
N VAL A 47 -58.46 27.51 -44.17
CA VAL A 47 -57.53 27.65 -43.03
C VAL A 47 -57.05 26.30 -42.53
N ARG A 48 -57.95 25.33 -42.34
CA ARG A 48 -57.58 23.98 -41.88
C ARG A 48 -56.66 23.25 -42.86
N ALA A 49 -56.90 23.40 -44.16
CA ALA A 49 -56.02 22.84 -45.19
C ALA A 49 -54.61 23.46 -45.13
N TYR A 50 -54.53 24.78 -44.97
CA TYR A 50 -53.25 25.48 -44.83
C TYR A 50 -52.49 25.09 -43.57
N LEU A 51 -53.15 25.05 -42.41
CA LEU A 51 -52.55 24.58 -41.15
C LEU A 51 -52.07 23.13 -41.26
N SER A 52 -52.85 22.24 -41.88
CA SER A 52 -52.45 20.86 -42.13
C SER A 52 -51.20 20.78 -43.02
N HIS A 53 -51.11 21.65 -44.03
CA HIS A 53 -49.91 21.75 -44.85
C HIS A 53 -48.69 22.18 -44.05
N LEU A 54 -48.80 23.25 -43.26
CA LEU A 54 -47.72 23.74 -42.40
C LEU A 54 -47.26 22.68 -41.41
N GLN A 55 -48.19 21.97 -40.77
CA GLN A 55 -47.88 20.89 -39.84
C GLN A 55 -47.10 19.76 -40.52
N LYS A 56 -47.49 19.36 -41.75
CA LYS A 56 -46.74 18.37 -42.54
C LYS A 56 -45.31 18.85 -42.81
N LYS A 57 -45.11 20.11 -43.17
CA LYS A 57 -43.77 20.69 -43.39
C LYS A 57 -42.95 20.70 -42.09
N ALA A 58 -43.55 21.12 -40.97
CA ALA A 58 -42.89 21.09 -39.67
C ALA A 58 -42.45 19.67 -39.28
N ILE A 59 -43.32 18.66 -39.46
CA ILE A 59 -42.98 17.26 -39.20
C ILE A 59 -41.80 16.80 -40.06
N ILE A 60 -41.77 17.17 -41.35
CA ILE A 60 -40.64 16.84 -42.24
C ILE A 60 -39.33 17.42 -41.72
N ILE A 61 -39.31 18.70 -41.34
CA ILE A 61 -38.11 19.35 -40.79
C ILE A 61 -37.68 18.63 -39.51
N GLN A 62 -38.61 18.45 -38.56
CA GLN A 62 -38.31 17.87 -37.27
C GLN A 62 -37.84 16.41 -37.36
N LYS A 63 -38.48 15.56 -38.18
CA LYS A 63 -38.07 14.15 -38.34
C LYS A 63 -36.70 14.06 -38.99
N THR A 64 -36.42 14.92 -39.96
CA THR A 64 -35.12 14.99 -40.65
C THR A 64 -34.03 15.40 -39.67
N TRP A 65 -34.29 16.41 -38.84
CA TRP A 65 -33.36 16.86 -37.80
C TRP A 65 -33.10 15.78 -36.75
N ARG A 66 -34.15 15.13 -36.22
CA ARG A 66 -33.99 14.03 -35.25
C ARG A 66 -33.12 12.90 -35.83
N GLY A 67 -33.35 12.54 -37.09
CA GLY A 67 -32.51 11.57 -37.80
C GLY A 67 -31.06 12.02 -37.96
N PHE A 68 -30.83 13.28 -38.34
CA PHE A 68 -29.48 13.85 -38.46
C PHE A 68 -28.74 13.82 -37.12
N ALA A 69 -29.38 14.29 -36.04
CA ALA A 69 -28.80 14.34 -34.71
C ALA A 69 -28.47 12.93 -34.18
N ALA A 70 -29.37 11.96 -34.34
CA ALA A 70 -29.13 10.57 -33.96
C ALA A 70 -27.93 9.99 -34.70
N ARG A 71 -27.86 10.17 -36.03
CA ARG A 71 -26.72 9.70 -36.83
C ARG A 71 -25.41 10.39 -36.44
N ALA A 72 -25.43 11.68 -36.13
CA ALA A 72 -24.25 12.41 -35.68
C ALA A 72 -23.72 11.83 -34.35
N ARG A 73 -24.61 11.55 -33.40
CA ARG A 73 -24.27 10.91 -32.12
C ARG A 73 -23.67 9.53 -32.33
N VAL A 74 -24.29 8.68 -33.16
CA VAL A 74 -23.77 7.33 -33.44
C VAL A 74 -22.39 7.39 -34.07
N ARG A 75 -22.15 8.29 -35.04
CA ARG A 75 -20.81 8.48 -35.63
C ARG A 75 -19.76 8.86 -34.58
N GLN A 76 -20.10 9.74 -33.64
CA GLN A 76 -19.19 10.09 -32.54
C GLN A 76 -18.91 8.89 -31.63
N MET A 77 -19.94 8.12 -31.27
CA MET A 77 -19.79 6.91 -30.45
C MET A 77 -18.90 5.87 -31.12
N VAL A 78 -19.10 5.61 -32.42
CA VAL A 78 -18.27 4.68 -33.20
C VAL A 78 -16.82 5.17 -33.26
N LYS A 79 -16.60 6.47 -33.51
CA LYS A 79 -15.26 7.07 -33.51
C LYS A 79 -14.57 6.91 -32.16
N ALA A 80 -15.28 7.17 -31.06
CA ALA A 80 -14.76 6.97 -29.71
C ALA A 80 -14.42 5.50 -29.43
N ALA A 81 -15.34 4.58 -29.75
CA ALA A 81 -15.12 3.15 -29.56
C ALA A 81 -13.90 2.64 -30.35
N TYR A 82 -13.76 3.08 -31.61
CA TYR A 82 -12.59 2.77 -32.43
C TYR A 82 -11.28 3.22 -31.77
N PHE A 83 -11.22 4.47 -31.27
CA PHE A 83 -10.03 4.96 -30.58
C PHE A 83 -9.74 4.21 -29.29
N THR A 84 -10.76 3.85 -28.51
CA THR A 84 -10.58 3.04 -27.29
C THR A 84 -9.96 1.68 -27.63
N VAL A 85 -10.51 0.96 -28.61
CA VAL A 85 -9.98 -0.35 -29.02
C VAL A 85 -8.54 -0.22 -29.55
N LYS A 86 -8.28 0.78 -30.40
CA LYS A 86 -6.94 1.03 -30.95
C LYS A 86 -5.93 1.37 -29.85
N MET A 87 -6.31 2.21 -28.90
CA MET A 87 -5.46 2.59 -27.77
C MET A 87 -5.14 1.38 -26.89
N ASN A 88 -6.14 0.56 -26.58
CA ASN A 88 -5.95 -0.66 -25.80
C ASN A 88 -4.96 -1.62 -26.47
N PHE A 89 -5.08 -1.82 -27.78
CA PHE A 89 -4.14 -2.64 -28.55
C PHE A 89 -2.70 -2.13 -28.41
N TYR A 90 -2.47 -0.84 -28.61
CA TYR A 90 -1.11 -0.29 -28.47
C TYR A 90 -0.59 -0.35 -27.04
N ASN A 91 -1.44 -0.12 -26.04
CA ASN A 91 -1.06 -0.26 -24.64
C ASN A 91 -0.65 -1.69 -24.31
N GLU A 92 -1.39 -2.71 -24.77
CA GLU A 92 -1.00 -4.11 -24.60
C GLU A 92 0.35 -4.42 -25.24
N MET A 93 0.59 -3.95 -26.47
CA MET A 93 1.88 -4.14 -27.15
C MET A 93 3.00 -3.42 -26.41
N ALA A 94 2.78 -2.20 -25.94
CA ALA A 94 3.74 -1.44 -25.17
C ALA A 94 4.12 -2.16 -23.86
N VAL A 95 3.14 -2.70 -23.13
CA VAL A 95 3.39 -3.48 -21.91
C VAL A 95 4.24 -4.72 -22.19
N ARG A 96 3.98 -5.45 -23.28
CA ARG A 96 4.79 -6.62 -23.67
C ARG A 96 6.24 -6.25 -23.96
N ILE A 97 6.46 -5.17 -24.72
CA ILE A 97 7.80 -4.65 -25.03
C ILE A 97 8.51 -4.23 -23.73
N GLN A 98 7.83 -3.45 -22.88
CA GLN A 98 8.37 -2.98 -21.62
C GLN A 98 8.70 -4.12 -20.66
N GLN A 99 7.84 -5.13 -20.53
CA GLN A 99 8.08 -6.29 -19.68
C GLN A 99 9.31 -7.07 -20.15
N ARG A 100 9.43 -7.30 -21.47
CA ARG A 100 10.60 -7.97 -22.05
C ARG A 100 11.88 -7.18 -21.78
N TRP A 101 11.84 -5.86 -21.99
CA TRP A 101 12.98 -4.97 -21.76
C TRP A 101 13.40 -4.93 -20.29
N LYS A 102 12.45 -4.73 -19.36
CA LYS A 102 12.73 -4.74 -17.91
C LYS A 102 13.36 -6.06 -17.48
N GLY A 103 12.85 -7.18 -17.98
CA GLY A 103 13.42 -8.49 -17.71
C GLY A 103 14.86 -8.62 -18.23
N PHE A 104 15.14 -8.16 -19.45
CA PHE A 104 16.50 -8.12 -19.99
C PHE A 104 17.43 -7.24 -19.14
N TYR A 105 17.00 -6.03 -18.80
CA TYR A 105 17.79 -5.07 -18.03
C TYR A 105 18.20 -5.63 -16.67
N VAL A 106 17.25 -6.20 -15.92
CA VAL A 106 17.52 -6.79 -14.61
C VAL A 106 18.53 -7.94 -14.71
N ARG A 107 18.35 -8.86 -15.67
CA ARG A 107 19.26 -10.00 -15.86
C ARG A 107 20.65 -9.59 -16.32
N LYS A 108 20.79 -8.48 -17.04
CA LYS A 108 22.08 -8.02 -17.57
C LYS A 108 22.84 -7.13 -16.59
N TYR A 109 22.14 -6.23 -15.88
CA TYR A 109 22.78 -5.13 -15.16
C TYR A 109 22.53 -5.12 -13.65
N VAL A 110 21.50 -5.80 -13.15
CA VAL A 110 21.14 -5.74 -11.71
C VAL A 110 21.52 -7.04 -10.99
N HIS A 111 21.10 -8.19 -11.53
CA HIS A 111 21.29 -9.48 -10.86
C HIS A 111 22.38 -10.30 -11.53
N ASN A 112 23.48 -10.53 -10.81
CA ASN A 112 24.51 -11.50 -11.19
C ASN A 112 24.43 -12.73 -10.27
N PHE A 113 23.76 -13.78 -10.75
CA PHE A 113 23.55 -15.02 -10.00
C PHE A 113 24.87 -15.67 -9.58
N TYR A 114 25.83 -15.76 -10.49
CA TYR A 114 27.12 -16.41 -10.24
C TYR A 114 27.94 -15.63 -9.21
N ALA A 115 28.00 -14.30 -9.32
CA ALA A 115 28.69 -13.48 -8.33
C ALA A 115 28.08 -13.65 -6.93
N ARG A 116 26.74 -13.70 -6.83
CA ARG A 116 26.06 -13.94 -5.55
C ARG A 116 26.34 -15.35 -5.00
N LYS A 117 26.34 -16.38 -5.87
CA LYS A 117 26.64 -17.76 -5.48
C LYS A 117 28.07 -17.86 -4.92
N THR A 118 29.05 -17.33 -5.64
CA THR A 118 30.46 -17.34 -5.20
C THR A 118 30.65 -16.57 -3.89
N TYR A 119 29.98 -15.43 -3.73
CA TYR A 119 30.02 -14.68 -2.47
C TYR A 119 29.49 -15.50 -1.27
N LEU A 120 28.37 -16.21 -1.45
CA LEU A 120 27.81 -17.06 -0.39
C LEU A 120 28.71 -18.25 -0.07
N GLU A 121 29.32 -18.88 -1.08
CA GLU A 121 30.29 -19.96 -0.88
C GLU A 121 31.51 -19.47 -0.09
N GLN A 122 32.03 -18.28 -0.40
CA GLN A 122 33.12 -17.66 0.35
C GLN A 122 32.74 -17.35 1.81
N ILE A 123 31.50 -16.91 2.06
CA ILE A 123 30.99 -16.72 3.42
C ILE A 123 30.97 -18.04 4.19
N LEU A 124 30.52 -19.13 3.56
CA LEU A 124 30.47 -20.44 4.22
C LEU A 124 31.87 -20.90 4.64
N ILE A 125 32.84 -20.81 3.74
CA ILE A 125 34.24 -21.18 4.02
C ILE A 125 34.79 -20.32 5.17
N LYS A 126 34.55 -19.01 5.16
CA LYS A 126 34.99 -18.11 6.24
C LYS A 126 34.33 -18.45 7.57
N ASN A 127 33.04 -18.73 7.58
CA ASN A 127 32.31 -19.11 8.79
C ASN A 127 32.84 -20.42 9.37
N GLU A 128 33.18 -21.40 8.53
CA GLU A 128 33.81 -22.64 8.97
C GLU A 128 35.19 -22.41 9.56
N LEU A 129 35.99 -21.53 8.96
CA LEU A 129 37.31 -21.17 9.49
C LEU A 129 37.18 -20.49 10.86
N VAL A 130 36.32 -19.48 10.98
CA VAL A 130 36.09 -18.77 12.25
C VAL A 130 35.60 -19.71 13.34
N ARG A 131 34.75 -20.70 13.00
CA ARG A 131 34.33 -21.72 13.99
C ARG A 131 35.51 -22.54 14.50
N LYS A 132 36.40 -23.00 13.61
CA LYS A 132 37.60 -23.74 14.01
C LYS A 132 38.53 -22.89 14.87
N GLU A 133 38.75 -21.63 14.50
CA GLU A 133 39.56 -20.70 15.30
C GLU A 133 38.95 -20.49 16.69
N LEU A 134 37.62 -20.34 16.79
CA LEU A 134 36.93 -20.23 18.08
C LEU A 134 37.08 -21.50 18.92
N ASP A 135 36.99 -22.69 18.30
CA ASP A 135 37.19 -23.97 18.99
C ASP A 135 38.64 -24.09 19.51
N GLU A 136 39.64 -23.70 18.73
CA GLU A 136 41.05 -23.69 19.13
C GLU A 136 41.32 -22.72 20.30
N ILE A 137 40.75 -21.52 20.23
CA ILE A 137 40.84 -20.53 21.31
C ILE A 137 40.17 -21.07 22.58
N TRP A 138 39.01 -21.71 22.44
CA TRP A 138 38.29 -22.30 23.57
C TRP A 138 39.12 -23.40 24.25
N GLU A 139 39.71 -24.30 23.47
CA GLU A 139 40.58 -25.35 24.01
C GLU A 139 41.88 -24.80 24.63
N ALA A 140 42.47 -23.74 24.06
CA ALA A 140 43.61 -23.06 24.64
C ALA A 140 43.26 -22.41 25.99
N GLN A 141 42.14 -21.68 26.04
CA GLN A 141 41.65 -21.04 27.25
C GLN A 141 41.29 -22.06 28.34
N LYS A 142 40.69 -23.18 27.95
CA LYS A 142 40.39 -24.28 28.87
C LYS A 142 41.66 -24.86 29.48
N ARG A 143 42.68 -25.14 28.67
CA ARG A 143 44.00 -25.61 29.17
C ARG A 143 44.67 -24.60 30.08
N GLU A 144 44.60 -23.31 29.75
CA GLU A 144 45.15 -22.25 30.59
C GLU A 144 44.45 -22.19 31.94
N ASN A 145 43.11 -22.30 31.95
CA ASN A 145 42.32 -22.35 33.17
C ASN A 145 42.65 -23.58 34.02
N GLU A 146 42.73 -24.77 33.41
CA GLU A 146 43.13 -26.00 34.10
C GLU A 146 44.54 -25.90 34.70
N HIS A 147 45.50 -25.33 33.96
CA HIS A 147 46.84 -25.08 34.46
C HIS A 147 46.85 -24.06 35.62
N LEU A 148 46.09 -22.96 35.49
CA LEU A 148 45.95 -21.96 36.55
C LEU A 148 45.31 -22.55 37.80
N GLU A 149 44.31 -23.41 37.65
CA GLU A 149 43.68 -24.16 38.74
C GLU A 149 44.67 -25.11 39.41
N ALA A 150 45.45 -25.87 38.64
CA ALA A 150 46.50 -26.75 39.17
C ALA A 150 47.57 -25.97 39.95
N VAL A 151 48.01 -24.81 39.42
CA VAL A 151 48.95 -23.91 40.12
C VAL A 151 48.34 -23.36 41.41
N LYS A 152 47.05 -22.94 41.39
CA LYS A 152 46.34 -22.49 42.59
C LYS A 152 46.24 -23.62 43.63
N GLN A 153 45.89 -24.83 43.21
CA GLN A 153 45.85 -26.01 44.09
C GLN A 153 47.22 -26.29 44.69
N GLN A 154 48.29 -26.23 43.90
CA GLN A 154 49.65 -26.44 44.39
C GLN A 154 50.07 -25.34 45.38
N LYS A 155 49.77 -24.07 45.09
CA LYS A 155 49.98 -22.96 46.02
C LYS A 155 49.21 -23.16 47.33
N ASN A 156 47.97 -23.61 47.26
CA ASN A 156 47.15 -23.91 48.45
C ASN A 156 47.77 -25.06 49.27
N LYS A 157 48.25 -26.13 48.63
CA LYS A 157 48.95 -27.24 49.30
C LYS A 157 50.22 -26.77 50.01
N ILE A 158 51.03 -25.93 49.34
CA ILE A 158 52.24 -25.34 49.95
C ILE A 158 51.85 -24.43 51.12
N HIS A 159 50.82 -23.61 50.97
CA HIS A 159 50.33 -22.75 52.05
C HIS A 159 49.85 -23.56 53.27
N GLN A 160 49.10 -24.65 53.05
CA GLN A 160 48.71 -25.59 54.10
C GLN A 160 49.94 -26.24 54.76
N ALA A 161 50.96 -26.62 53.99
CA ALA A 161 52.20 -27.17 54.54
C ALA A 161 52.94 -26.14 55.43
N HIS A 162 52.98 -24.86 55.07
CA HIS A 162 53.52 -23.82 55.95
C HIS A 162 52.75 -23.71 57.28
N GLN A 163 51.42 -23.77 57.25
CA GLN A 163 50.59 -23.72 58.46
C GLN A 163 50.81 -24.95 59.35
N LEU A 164 50.97 -26.12 58.75
CA LEU A 164 51.13 -27.41 59.43
C LEU A 164 52.60 -27.83 59.64
N HIS A 165 53.57 -26.94 59.39
CA HIS A 165 55.01 -27.28 59.43
C HIS A 165 55.45 -27.90 60.77
N TYR A 166 54.79 -27.56 61.88
CA TYR A 166 55.07 -28.11 63.20
C TYR A 166 54.75 -29.61 63.33
N LEU A 167 53.98 -30.20 62.40
CA LEU A 167 53.61 -31.62 62.39
C LEU A 167 54.63 -32.52 61.68
N ILE A 168 55.77 -31.95 61.24
CA ILE A 168 56.84 -32.67 60.53
C ILE A 168 57.54 -33.71 61.42
N SER A 169 57.96 -34.84 60.83
CA SER A 169 58.76 -35.82 61.57
C SER A 169 60.09 -35.24 62.04
N THR A 170 60.48 -35.60 63.27
CA THR A 170 61.80 -35.32 63.84
C THR A 170 62.58 -36.62 63.99
N ASN A 171 63.90 -36.53 64.23
CA ASN A 171 64.76 -37.72 64.40
C ASN A 171 64.32 -38.63 65.55
N GLN A 172 63.59 -38.10 66.54
CA GLN A 172 63.16 -38.87 67.72
C GLN A 172 61.69 -39.27 67.67
N LEU A 173 60.83 -38.55 66.94
CA LEU A 173 59.39 -38.83 66.84
C LEU A 173 58.89 -38.70 65.39
N PRO A 174 58.23 -39.73 64.84
CA PRO A 174 57.59 -39.64 63.53
C PRO A 174 56.40 -38.67 63.56
N GLY A 175 56.28 -37.81 62.56
CA GLY A 175 55.22 -36.82 62.43
C GLY A 175 53.87 -37.46 62.08
N VAL A 176 52.78 -36.71 62.27
CA VAL A 176 51.39 -37.22 62.08
C VAL A 176 51.18 -37.79 60.67
N PHE A 177 51.87 -37.23 59.67
CA PHE A 177 51.79 -37.65 58.27
C PHE A 177 52.81 -38.75 57.89
N ASN A 178 53.60 -39.26 58.84
CA ASN A 178 54.58 -40.33 58.65
C ASN A 178 54.30 -41.51 59.59
N SER A 179 53.20 -42.22 59.34
CA SER A 179 52.80 -43.38 60.14
C SER A 179 53.75 -44.58 59.94
N PRO A 180 54.19 -45.26 61.01
CA PRO A 180 55.10 -46.41 60.94
C PRO A 180 54.49 -47.64 60.22
N TYR A 181 53.18 -47.63 59.96
CA TYR A 181 52.48 -48.68 59.23
C TYR A 181 52.41 -48.46 57.71
N ARG A 182 52.88 -47.31 57.20
CA ARG A 182 53.02 -47.07 55.76
C ARG A 182 54.46 -47.27 55.31
N GLN A 183 54.62 -47.96 54.18
CA GLN A 183 55.92 -48.15 53.53
C GLN A 183 56.48 -46.85 52.93
N THR A 184 55.63 -45.87 52.61
CA THR A 184 56.00 -44.58 52.06
C THR A 184 55.36 -43.43 52.83
N PRO A 185 56.09 -42.32 53.09
CA PRO A 185 55.51 -41.12 53.73
C PRO A 185 54.33 -40.55 52.93
N HIS A 186 53.34 -39.97 53.61
CA HIS A 186 52.20 -39.32 52.94
C HIS A 186 52.67 -38.12 52.09
N GLU A 187 51.98 -37.81 50.99
CA GLU A 187 52.36 -36.71 50.07
C GLU A 187 52.59 -35.37 50.81
N MET A 188 51.76 -35.11 51.82
CA MET A 188 51.90 -33.94 52.70
C MET A 188 53.19 -33.94 53.53
N GLU A 189 53.66 -35.09 54.03
CA GLU A 189 54.94 -35.20 54.76
C GLU A 189 56.13 -34.87 53.84
N LEU A 190 56.07 -35.29 52.58
CA LEU A 190 57.10 -34.97 51.59
C LEU A 190 57.13 -33.46 51.29
N LEU A 191 55.96 -32.82 51.17
CA LEU A 191 55.88 -31.37 51.00
C LEU A 191 56.39 -30.61 52.24
N LEU A 192 56.07 -31.08 53.45
CA LEU A 192 56.54 -30.49 54.71
C LEU A 192 58.08 -30.50 54.79
N ARG A 193 58.75 -31.57 54.33
CA ARG A 193 60.23 -31.66 54.30
C ARG A 193 60.89 -30.74 53.28
N GLN A 194 60.18 -30.37 52.21
CA GLN A 194 60.69 -29.47 51.16
C GLN A 194 60.54 -28.00 51.53
N VAL A 195 59.52 -27.67 52.32
CA VAL A 195 59.20 -26.30 52.73
C VAL A 195 60.02 -25.92 53.96
N LYS A 196 60.63 -24.73 53.96
CA LYS A 196 61.33 -24.19 55.14
C LYS A 196 60.33 -23.51 56.07
N TYR A 197 60.49 -23.70 57.39
CA TYR A 197 59.70 -22.98 58.39
C TYR A 197 59.84 -21.47 58.19
N GLN A 198 58.69 -20.79 58.07
CA GLN A 198 58.63 -19.34 58.08
C GLN A 198 58.00 -18.90 59.40
N VAL A 199 58.66 -17.98 60.11
CA VAL A 199 58.12 -17.41 61.35
C VAL A 199 56.82 -16.67 61.01
N PRO A 200 55.70 -16.95 61.69
CA PRO A 200 54.44 -16.23 61.44
C PRO A 200 54.64 -14.74 61.62
N ALA A 201 54.18 -13.94 60.64
CA ALA A 201 54.32 -12.49 60.64
C ALA A 201 53.64 -11.78 61.85
N SER A 202 52.91 -12.51 62.71
CA SER A 202 52.36 -12.00 63.97
C SER A 202 53.40 -11.80 65.08
N LEU A 203 54.64 -12.28 64.92
CA LEU A 203 55.76 -12.03 65.85
C LEU A 203 56.72 -10.91 65.38
N ALA A 204 56.47 -10.30 64.21
CA ALA A 204 57.19 -9.10 63.80
C ALA A 204 56.68 -7.89 64.60
N HIS A 205 57.59 -7.25 65.34
CA HIS A 205 57.35 -6.03 66.11
C HIS A 205 56.66 -4.99 65.23
N LYS A 206 55.46 -4.57 65.63
CA LYS A 206 54.73 -3.46 65.02
C LYS A 206 55.34 -2.15 65.51
N ASP A 207 56.19 -1.54 64.70
CA ASP A 207 56.41 -0.10 64.82
C ASP A 207 55.43 0.65 63.95
N THR A 208 54.89 1.68 64.58
CA THR A 208 53.62 2.32 64.32
C THR A 208 53.80 3.47 63.34
N GLY A 209 52.94 3.51 62.31
CA GLY A 209 52.80 4.63 61.39
C GLY A 209 51.36 4.65 60.85
N TYR A 210 50.45 5.20 61.66
CA TYR A 210 49.01 5.38 61.42
C TYR A 210 48.71 6.38 60.27
N PRO A 211 47.46 6.49 59.79
CA PRO A 211 47.12 6.45 58.37
C PRO A 211 46.29 7.65 57.88
N ARG A 212 46.02 7.69 56.58
CA ARG A 212 44.92 8.45 55.95
C ARG A 212 44.42 7.54 54.82
N GLY A 213 43.24 6.91 54.87
CA GLY A 213 41.90 7.50 54.99
C GLY A 213 41.60 8.29 53.71
N ILE A 214 40.58 8.03 52.88
CA ILE A 214 39.30 7.32 52.94
C ILE A 214 38.87 7.20 51.44
N ARG A 215 38.35 6.03 51.03
CA ARG A 215 37.07 5.81 50.32
C ARG A 215 36.52 6.96 49.42
N ASP A 216 36.02 6.75 48.21
CA ASP A 216 34.88 5.89 47.87
C ASP A 216 34.71 5.69 46.35
N SER A 217 33.98 4.62 46.06
CA SER A 217 33.19 4.31 44.87
C SER A 217 32.81 5.45 43.90
N VAL A 218 33.07 5.21 42.62
CA VAL A 218 32.10 5.52 41.55
C VAL A 218 31.87 4.23 40.78
N GLY A 219 30.67 3.69 40.91
CA GLY A 219 30.21 2.59 40.07
C GLY A 219 30.19 3.04 38.61
N VAL A 220 30.94 2.34 37.76
CA VAL A 220 30.66 2.32 36.33
C VAL A 220 29.60 1.25 36.13
N SER A 221 28.37 1.67 36.34
CA SER A 221 27.18 1.03 35.77
C SER A 221 27.30 1.13 34.26
N PHE A 222 27.85 0.13 33.58
CA PHE A 222 27.55 -0.04 32.16
C PHE A 222 26.18 -0.70 32.07
N SER A 223 25.16 0.16 32.07
CA SER A 223 23.81 -0.19 31.70
C SER A 223 23.86 -0.95 30.38
N GLY A 224 23.35 -2.18 30.39
CA GLY A 224 22.84 -2.79 29.17
C GLY A 224 21.74 -1.89 28.63
N CYS A 225 22.05 -1.12 27.60
CA CYS A 225 21.07 -0.76 26.59
C CYS A 225 21.16 -1.85 25.53
N LEU A 226 20.24 -2.79 25.65
CA LEU A 226 19.93 -3.74 24.59
C LEU A 226 19.21 -2.94 23.51
N GLU A 227 19.98 -2.24 22.66
CA GLU A 227 19.46 -1.85 21.35
C GLU A 227 19.30 -3.15 20.57
N SER A 228 18.04 -3.60 20.51
CA SER A 228 17.61 -4.45 19.43
C SER A 228 17.88 -3.70 18.12
N GLU A 229 19.01 -3.99 17.48
CA GLU A 229 19.08 -3.97 16.03
C GLU A 229 17.98 -4.92 15.56
N GLY A 230 16.81 -4.34 15.28
CA GLY A 230 15.69 -5.05 14.70
C GLY A 230 16.18 -5.77 13.43
N PRO A 231 15.51 -6.86 13.02
CA PRO A 231 15.91 -7.57 11.82
C PRO A 231 15.97 -6.56 10.69
N ILE A 232 17.12 -6.49 10.01
CA ILE A 232 17.27 -5.79 8.74
C ILE A 232 16.13 -6.28 7.87
N SER A 233 15.12 -5.43 7.76
CA SER A 233 13.98 -5.64 6.91
C SER A 233 14.55 -5.66 5.50
N THR A 234 14.58 -6.83 4.89
CA THR A 234 14.60 -6.97 3.43
C THR A 234 13.26 -6.51 2.87
N ARG A 235 12.86 -5.28 3.18
CA ARG A 235 11.99 -4.51 2.29
C ARG A 235 12.87 -4.05 1.15
N THR A 236 12.99 -4.92 0.15
CA THR A 236 13.14 -4.46 -1.21
C THR A 236 12.10 -3.38 -1.43
N TRP A 237 12.59 -2.17 -1.69
CA TRP A 237 11.82 -1.03 -2.09
C TRP A 237 10.93 -1.41 -3.26
N ASP A 238 9.66 -1.67 -2.98
CA ASP A 238 8.62 -1.57 -3.98
C ASP A 238 8.60 -0.11 -4.42
N LEU A 239 9.39 0.21 -5.45
CA LEU A 239 9.09 1.29 -6.38
C LEU A 239 7.82 0.90 -7.17
N ARG A 240 6.72 0.60 -6.47
CA ARG A 240 5.40 0.90 -7.00
C ARG A 240 5.31 2.41 -6.98
N THR A 241 5.59 3.01 -8.13
CA THR A 241 4.97 4.26 -8.53
C THR A 241 3.47 4.14 -8.26
N ARG A 242 3.02 4.55 -7.07
CA ARG A 242 1.60 4.83 -6.82
C ARG A 242 1.29 6.04 -7.70
N LEU A 243 0.79 5.77 -8.91
CA LEU A 243 0.08 6.79 -9.66
C LEU A 243 -1.05 7.30 -8.75
N PRO A 244 -1.28 8.62 -8.69
CA PRO A 244 -2.35 9.16 -7.86
C PRO A 244 -3.69 8.55 -8.31
N PRO A 245 -4.66 8.37 -7.39
CA PRO A 245 -5.98 7.90 -7.77
C PRO A 245 -6.56 8.86 -8.80
N ILE A 246 -7.00 8.33 -9.94
CA ILE A 246 -7.80 9.10 -10.90
C ILE A 246 -9.08 9.47 -10.15
N ALA A 247 -9.19 10.74 -9.76
CA ALA A 247 -10.41 11.28 -9.18
C ALA A 247 -11.56 11.05 -10.17
N SER A 248 -12.44 10.11 -9.86
CA SER A 248 -13.72 10.03 -10.55
C SER A 248 -14.51 11.27 -10.13
N ARG A 249 -14.72 12.18 -11.08
CA ARG A 249 -15.66 13.30 -10.95
C ARG A 249 -17.08 12.75 -10.86
N ASN A 250 -17.45 12.23 -9.70
CA ASN A 250 -18.86 12.06 -9.33
C ASN A 250 -19.32 13.35 -8.66
N THR A 251 -19.74 14.31 -9.49
CA THR A 251 -20.64 15.40 -9.08
C THR A 251 -21.22 16.04 -10.33
N ARG A 252 -22.39 15.58 -10.75
CA ARG A 252 -23.42 16.50 -11.24
C ARG A 252 -24.72 16.21 -10.52
N GLN A 253 -24.93 17.12 -9.57
CA GLN A 253 -26.10 17.41 -8.77
C GLN A 253 -27.43 17.07 -9.45
N LYS A 254 -28.29 16.45 -8.65
CA LYS A 254 -29.74 16.50 -8.76
C LYS A 254 -30.20 17.95 -9.00
N THR A 255 -30.73 18.23 -10.18
CA THR A 255 -31.69 19.32 -10.35
C THR A 255 -33.09 18.75 -10.18
N LYS A 256 -33.65 18.94 -8.98
CA LYS A 256 -35.10 19.07 -8.80
C LYS A 256 -35.53 20.30 -9.61
N ARG A 257 -36.52 20.15 -10.49
CA ARG A 257 -37.41 21.24 -10.88
C ARG A 257 -38.84 20.71 -10.83
N LEU A 258 -39.69 21.61 -10.33
CA LEU A 258 -41.12 21.52 -10.06
C LEU A 258 -41.92 20.92 -11.21
#